data_AF-R4WNE2-F1
#
_entry.id   AF-R4WNE2-F1
#
_cell.length_a   1.000
_cell.length_b   1.000
_cell.length_c   1.000
_cell.angle_alpha   90.00
_cell.angle_beta   90.00
_cell.angle_gamma   90.00
#
_symmetry.space_group_name_H-M   'P 1'
#
loop_
_entity.id
_entity.type
_entity.pdbx_description
1 polymer ?
#
loop_
_entity_poly.entity_id
_entity_poly.type
_entity_poly.pdbx_seq_one_letter_code
_entity_poly.pdbx_strand_id
1 'polypeptide(L)' 'MAADPSVDESQFRGIFKYFNGTTNTGRANVAKLTYASIGLVILYLSLKPKKK' A
#
# COMPACT_ATOMS: atom_id res chain seq x y z
N MET A 1 -0.89 -11.84 20.64
CA MET A 1 -1.28 -10.58 19.98
C MET A 1 -2.54 -10.10 20.69
N ALA A 2 -2.50 -8.96 21.36
CA ALA A 2 -3.65 -8.44 22.10
C ALA A 2 -4.83 -8.26 21.14
N ALA A 3 -6.02 -8.71 21.57
CA ALA A 3 -7.26 -8.53 20.82
C ALA A 3 -7.52 -7.02 20.70
N ASP A 4 -7.29 -6.49 19.50
CA ASP A 4 -7.63 -5.11 19.14
C ASP A 4 -9.16 -4.95 19.28
N PRO A 5 -9.66 -3.90 19.95
CA PRO A 5 -11.09 -3.68 20.09
C PRO A 5 -11.68 -3.59 18.68
N SER A 6 -12.48 -4.59 18.31
CA SER A 6 -13.18 -4.73 17.02
C SER A 6 -13.11 -3.47 16.15
N VAL A 7 -12.11 -3.41 15.27
CA VAL A 7 -11.84 -2.24 14.42
C VAL A 7 -13.13 -1.85 13.69
N ASP A 8 -13.72 -0.71 14.04
CA ASP A 8 -14.94 -0.24 13.40
C ASP A 8 -14.62 0.26 11.99
N GLU A 9 -14.77 -0.59 10.98
CA GLU A 9 -14.46 -0.25 9.60
C GLU A 9 -15.30 0.91 9.03
N SER A 10 -16.42 1.26 9.67
CA SER A 10 -17.29 2.36 9.24
C SER A 10 -16.65 3.75 9.40
N GLN A 11 -15.62 3.85 10.25
CA GLN A 11 -14.85 5.07 10.45
C GLN A 11 -13.97 5.42 9.23
N PHE A 12 -13.58 4.42 8.44
CA PHE A 12 -12.74 4.64 7.26
C PHE A 12 -13.57 5.03 6.05
N ARG A 13 -13.24 6.17 5.44
CA ARG A 13 -13.94 6.71 4.26
C ARG A 13 -12.97 7.01 3.13
N GLY A 14 -13.49 6.99 1.91
CA GLY A 14 -12.72 7.28 0.70
C GLY A 14 -11.49 6.39 0.56
N ILE A 15 -10.33 7.00 0.29
CA ILE A 15 -9.06 6.28 0.09
C ILE A 15 -8.60 5.52 1.34
N PHE A 16 -8.93 6.04 2.53
CA PHE A 16 -8.50 5.44 3.81
C PHE A 16 -9.22 4.12 4.10
N LYS A 17 -10.37 3.87 3.46
CA LYS A 17 -11.03 2.55 3.55
C LYS A 17 -10.17 1.45 2.95
N TYR A 18 -9.44 1.76 1.88
CA TYR A 18 -8.61 0.80 1.17
C TYR A 18 -7.15 0.84 1.59
N PHE A 19 -6.66 1.99 2.06
CA PHE A 19 -5.27 2.18 2.47
C PHE A 19 -5.25 2.71 3.91
N ASN A 20 -5.09 1.81 4.87
CA ASN A 20 -4.93 2.14 6.28
C ASN A 20 -4.00 1.12 6.97
N GLY A 21 -3.49 1.49 8.15
CA GLY A 21 -2.60 0.65 8.93
C GLY A 21 -3.29 -0.29 9.92
N THR A 22 -4.62 -0.24 10.01
CA THR A 22 -5.38 -0.86 11.11
C THR A 22 -6.02 -2.17 10.68
N THR A 23 -6.72 -2.20 9.54
CA THR A 23 -7.36 -3.43 9.04
C THR A 23 -6.39 -4.28 8.23
N ASN A 24 -6.61 -5.60 8.22
CA ASN A 24 -5.81 -6.52 7.40
C ASN A 24 -5.88 -6.16 5.91
N THR A 25 -7.06 -5.77 5.43
CA THR A 25 -7.27 -5.33 4.03
C THR A 25 -6.49 -4.05 3.73
N GLY A 26 -6.54 -3.06 4.63
CA GLY A 26 -5.79 -1.82 4.49
C GLY A 26 -4.29 -2.06 4.41
N ARG A 27 -3.76 -2.84 5.35
CA ARG A 27 -2.33 -3.20 5.42
C ARG A 27 -1.88 -3.97 4.18
N ALA A 28 -2.68 -4.91 3.69
CA ALA A 28 -2.37 -5.67 2.49
C ALA A 28 -2.31 -4.78 1.24
N ASN A 29 -3.22 -3.81 1.11
CA ASN A 29 -3.22 -2.88 -0.02
C ASN A 29 -2.05 -1.90 0.02
N VAL A 30 -1.70 -1.39 1.21
CA VAL A 30 -0.49 -0.57 1.40
C VAL A 30 0.76 -1.36 0.99
N ALA A 31 0.89 -2.61 1.43
CA ALA A 31 2.02 -3.45 1.04
C ALA A 31 2.07 -3.67 -0.48
N LYS A 32 0.94 -3.99 -1.12
CA LYS A 32 0.86 -4.13 -2.58
C LYS A 32 1.28 -2.84 -3.29
N LEU A 33 0.80 -1.68 -2.81
CA LEU A 33 1.16 -0.39 -3.37
C LEU A 33 2.66 -0.14 -3.27
N THR A 34 3.28 -0.42 -2.12
CA THR A 34 4.73 -0.30 -1.94
C THR A 34 5.51 -1.15 -2.93
N TYR A 35 5.17 -2.43 -3.07
CA TYR A 35 5.84 -3.31 -4.02
C TYR A 35 5.65 -2.87 -5.47
N ALA A 36 4.43 -2.44 -5.84
CA ALA A 36 4.14 -1.91 -7.16
C ALA A 36 4.94 -0.63 -7.45
N SER A 37 5.00 0.30 -6.50
CA SER A 37 5.78 1.54 -6.63
C SER A 37 7.26 1.26 -6.80
N ILE A 38 7.83 0.37 -5.99
CA ILE A 38 9.25 -0.01 -6.11
C ILE A 38 9.50 -0.68 -7.48
N GLY A 39 8.63 -1.62 -7.89
CA GLY A 39 8.72 -2.27 -9.19
C GLY A 39 8.69 -1.28 -10.35
N LEU A 40 7.79 -0.28 -10.28
CA LEU A 40 7.71 0.80 -11.27
C LEU A 40 8.96 1.66 -11.30
N VAL A 41 9.54 2.00 -10.14
CA VAL A 41 10.79 2.77 -10.07
C VAL A 41 11.94 1.98 -10.69
N ILE A 42 12.08 0.70 -10.37
CA ILE A 42 13.11 -0.17 -10.95
C ILE A 42 12.92 -0.29 -12.45
N LEU A 43 11.68 -0.52 -12.91
CA LEU A 43 11.36 -0.63 -14.33
C LEU A 43 11.69 0.68 -15.06
N TYR A 44 11.29 1.82 -14.50
CA TYR A 44 11.61 3.13 -15.06
C TYR A 44 13.12 3.34 -15.18
N LEU A 45 13.88 3.04 -14.12
CA LEU A 45 15.35 3.16 -14.15
C LEU A 45 16.00 2.19 -15.14
N SER A 46 15.45 0.99 -15.30
CA SER A 46 15.94 -0.03 -16.24
C SER A 46 15.66 0.35 -17.70
N LEU A 47 14.48 0.92 -17.97
CA LEU A 47 14.08 1.38 -19.30
C LEU A 47 14.65 2.76 -19.66
N LYS A 48 15.08 3.54 -18.66
CA LYS A 48 15.64 4.87 -18.89
C LYS A 48 16.91 4.73 -19.74
N PRO A 49 16.94 5.25 -20.96
CA PRO A 49 18.10 5.12 -21.83
C PRO A 49 19.31 5.79 -21.17
N LYS A 50 20.41 5.05 -21.02
CA LYS A 50 21.68 5.66 -20.68
C LYS A 50 22.13 6.52 -21.86
N LYS A 51 22.38 7.80 -21.61
CA LYS A 51 23.04 8.65 -22.60
C LYS A 51 24.38 7.99 -22.97
N LYS A 52 24.69 7.97 -24.28
CA LYS A 52 25.97 7.47 -24.80
C LYS A 52 27.14 8.22 -24.17
#